data_AF-A0A9P3URW0-F1
#
_entry.id   AF-A0A9P3URW0-F1
#
_cell.length_a   1.000
_cell.length_b   1.000
_cell.length_c   1.000
_cell.angle_alpha   90.00
_cell.angle_beta   90.00
_cell.angle_gamma   90.00
#
_symmetry.space_group_name_H-M   'P 1'
#
loop_
_entity.id
_entity.type
_entity.pdbx_description
1 polymer ?
#
loop_
_entity_poly.entity_id
_entity_poly.type
_entity_poly.pdbx_seq_one_letter_code
_entity_poly.pdbx_strand_id
1 'polypeptide(L)'
;MAALDSKTLWEEYGLVSDLMPFTHSFPFADIHELISPDLLHQIIKGTFKDHLVTWVEEYINLAHTTAEAKKILADINRRIAAAPPFPGVRRFPEGRGFKQWTGDDSKALMKVYLPAISGYVPSQMVRALSTFTEFCYLVRRDVLSDNDLQKLDETLAHYHEERTIFEEEGVRPDGFSLPRQHAMVHYTALIREFGAPNGLCSSITESKHIKAVKKPYRRTNRDRETALGQMLIINQRQDKLVAANVDFQSLGMLAGSMFAPEDAPIEATSPPGGDDDDDDGGAVDGDVLAEVKLASKAGVLL
;
A
#
# COMPACT_ATOMS: atom_id res chain seq x y z
N MET A 1 6.04 20.89 -35.47
CA MET A 1 7.08 20.43 -34.52
C MET A 1 7.82 19.27 -35.16
N ALA A 2 9.15 19.22 -35.04
CA ALA A 2 9.90 18.03 -35.43
C ALA A 2 9.61 16.91 -34.43
N ALA A 3 9.37 15.69 -34.90
CA ALA A 3 9.22 14.54 -34.02
C ALA A 3 10.54 14.26 -33.31
N LEU A 4 10.50 14.06 -31.99
CA LEU A 4 11.66 13.65 -31.21
C LEU A 4 12.01 12.20 -31.57
N ASP A 5 13.30 11.87 -31.63
CA ASP A 5 13.74 10.50 -31.82
C ASP A 5 13.51 9.65 -30.56
N SER A 6 13.43 8.33 -30.72
CA SER A 6 13.18 7.36 -29.65
C SER A 6 14.13 7.46 -28.47
N LYS A 7 15.41 7.79 -28.72
CA LYS A 7 16.41 7.94 -27.68
C LYS A 7 16.12 9.18 -26.84
N THR A 8 15.83 10.30 -27.50
CA THR A 8 15.41 11.54 -26.82
C THR A 8 14.12 11.34 -26.02
N LEU A 9 13.13 10.64 -26.57
CA LEU A 9 11.88 10.33 -25.86
C LEU A 9 12.12 9.50 -24.58
N TRP A 10 12.99 8.50 -24.65
CA TRP A 10 13.35 7.69 -23.49
C TRP A 10 14.18 8.46 -22.46
N GLU A 11 15.27 9.09 -22.88
CA GLU A 11 16.24 9.71 -21.97
C GLU A 11 15.74 11.02 -21.35
N GLU A 12 14.98 11.83 -22.10
CA GLU A 12 14.47 13.12 -21.60
C GLU A 12 13.07 13.03 -21.03
N TYR A 13 12.23 12.06 -21.43
CA TYR A 13 10.82 12.00 -21.05
C TYR A 13 10.38 10.64 -20.47
N GLY A 14 11.23 9.61 -20.49
CA GLY A 14 10.86 8.27 -20.04
C GLY A 14 9.83 7.56 -20.94
N LEU A 15 9.65 8.02 -22.18
CA LEU A 15 8.66 7.49 -23.11
C LEU A 15 9.29 6.42 -24.02
N VAL A 16 8.67 5.23 -24.07
CA VAL A 16 9.05 4.15 -24.99
C VAL A 16 8.27 4.32 -26.29
N SER A 17 8.95 4.74 -27.36
CA SER A 17 8.31 5.05 -28.65
C SER A 17 7.64 3.86 -29.33
N ASP A 18 8.06 2.64 -28.99
CA ASP A 18 7.70 1.43 -29.73
C ASP A 18 6.59 0.63 -29.02
N LEU A 19 6.11 1.14 -27.87
CA LEU A 19 5.16 0.44 -27.03
C LEU A 19 3.78 1.09 -27.16
N MET A 20 2.89 0.41 -27.87
CA MET A 20 1.49 0.79 -27.93
C MET A 20 0.75 0.18 -26.73
N PRO A 21 0.13 1.00 -25.85
CA PRO A 21 -0.68 0.48 -24.76
C PRO A 21 -1.79 -0.44 -25.28
N PHE A 22 -2.14 -1.48 -24.52
CA PHE A 22 -3.20 -2.41 -24.92
C PHE A 22 -4.56 -1.70 -25.11
N THR A 23 -4.75 -0.55 -24.47
CA THR A 23 -5.93 0.31 -24.58
C THR A 23 -5.91 1.27 -25.77
N HIS A 24 -4.83 1.33 -26.57
CA HIS A 24 -4.68 2.34 -27.62
C HIS A 24 -5.86 2.39 -28.60
N SER A 25 -6.44 1.24 -28.94
CA SER A 25 -7.55 1.14 -29.88
C SER A 25 -8.93 1.24 -29.22
N PHE A 26 -8.99 1.44 -27.90
CA PHE A 26 -10.27 1.47 -27.19
C PHE A 26 -10.89 2.87 -27.37
N PRO A 27 -12.09 2.98 -27.94
CA PRO A 27 -12.75 4.26 -28.10
C PRO A 27 -13.04 4.85 -26.71
N PHE A 28 -12.68 6.12 -26.51
CA PHE A 28 -12.87 6.86 -25.24
C PHE A 28 -12.04 6.35 -24.05
N ALA A 29 -10.94 5.64 -24.28
CA ALA A 29 -10.01 5.22 -23.24
C ALA A 29 -8.67 5.98 -23.37
N ASP A 30 -8.58 7.13 -22.71
CA ASP A 30 -7.28 7.78 -22.53
C ASP A 30 -6.58 7.19 -21.31
N ILE A 31 -5.47 6.49 -21.53
CA ILE A 31 -4.69 5.88 -20.44
C ILE A 31 -4.18 6.92 -19.43
N HIS A 32 -3.98 8.17 -19.88
CA HIS A 32 -3.54 9.27 -19.03
C HIS A 32 -4.65 9.79 -18.12
N GLU A 33 -5.91 9.60 -18.50
CA GLU A 33 -7.08 9.95 -17.69
C GLU A 33 -7.54 8.77 -16.82
N LEU A 34 -7.17 7.53 -17.15
CA LEU A 34 -7.66 6.32 -16.45
C LEU A 34 -6.93 5.97 -15.15
N ILE A 35 -5.99 6.80 -14.68
CA ILE A 35 -5.20 6.52 -13.47
C ILE A 35 -6.01 6.90 -12.23
N SER A 36 -6.65 5.91 -11.59
CA SER A 36 -7.39 6.11 -10.35
C SER A 36 -6.47 6.20 -9.11
N PRO A 37 -6.96 6.78 -7.99
CA PRO A 37 -6.22 6.80 -6.73
C PRO A 37 -5.90 5.39 -6.20
N ASP A 38 -4.67 5.17 -5.74
CA ASP A 38 -4.24 3.90 -5.15
C ASP A 38 -3.76 4.11 -3.72
N LEU A 39 -4.61 3.79 -2.75
CA LEU A 39 -4.28 3.92 -1.33
C LEU A 39 -3.12 3.01 -0.91
N LEU A 40 -2.99 1.82 -1.49
CA LEU A 40 -1.99 0.87 -1.06
C LEU A 40 -0.60 1.30 -1.54
N HIS A 41 -0.42 1.55 -2.83
CA HIS A 41 0.90 1.81 -3.40
C HIS A 41 1.34 3.27 -3.29
N GLN A 42 0.41 4.24 -3.36
CA GLN A 42 0.76 5.66 -3.29
C GLN A 42 0.84 6.12 -1.84
N ILE A 43 -0.15 5.79 -1.02
CA ILE A 43 -0.29 6.33 0.34
C ILE A 43 0.40 5.46 1.37
N ILE A 44 0.01 4.19 1.50
CA ILE A 44 0.46 3.31 2.59
C ILE A 44 1.89 2.82 2.38
N LYS A 45 2.15 2.12 1.27
CA LYS A 45 3.48 1.58 0.96
C LYS A 45 4.42 2.71 0.53
N GLY A 46 3.93 3.58 -0.34
CA GLY A 46 4.68 4.69 -0.89
C GLY A 46 5.00 5.78 0.12
N THR A 47 4.01 6.61 0.44
CA THR A 47 4.27 7.82 1.23
C THR A 47 4.58 7.51 2.69
N PHE A 48 3.83 6.61 3.33
CA PHE A 48 4.10 6.28 4.73
C PHE A 48 5.36 5.44 4.89
N LYS A 49 5.36 4.22 4.34
CA LYS A 49 6.42 3.24 4.62
C LYS A 49 7.72 3.56 3.88
N ASP A 50 7.69 3.77 2.57
CA ASP A 50 8.91 3.95 1.76
C ASP A 50 9.52 5.35 1.96
N HIS A 51 8.70 6.37 2.23
CA HIS A 51 9.19 7.73 2.47
C HIS A 51 9.25 8.09 3.96
N LEU A 52 8.13 8.32 4.63
CA LEU A 52 8.12 8.94 5.97
C LEU A 52 8.82 8.12 7.06
N VAL A 53 8.63 6.80 7.09
CA VAL A 53 9.32 5.93 8.05
C VAL A 53 10.83 5.91 7.76
N THR A 54 11.22 5.78 6.49
CA THR A 54 12.62 5.85 6.05
C THR A 54 13.27 7.17 6.45
N TRP A 55 12.60 8.30 6.23
CA TRP A 55 13.13 9.62 6.51
C TRP A 55 13.33 9.89 8.00
N VAL A 56 12.44 9.36 8.84
CA VAL A 56 12.62 9.41 10.30
C VAL A 56 13.87 8.62 10.72
N GLU A 57 14.11 7.46 10.10
CA GLU A 57 15.33 6.67 10.38
C GLU A 57 16.60 7.38 9.88
N GLU A 58 16.55 7.97 8.68
CA GLU A 58 17.64 8.77 8.12
C GLU A 58 17.96 9.96 9.02
N TYR A 59 16.94 10.72 9.45
CA TYR A 59 17.12 11.81 10.41
C TYR A 59 17.83 11.35 11.68
N ILE A 60 17.40 10.24 12.30
CA ILE A 60 18.01 9.74 13.54
C ILE A 60 19.48 9.37 13.32
N ASN A 61 19.82 8.82 12.15
CA ASN A 61 21.21 8.49 11.81
C ASN A 61 22.05 9.73 11.47
N LEU A 62 21.45 10.79 10.93
CA LEU A 62 22.13 12.06 10.62
C LEU A 62 22.37 12.90 11.89
N ALA A 63 21.38 12.98 12.78
CA ALA A 63 21.40 13.85 13.95
C ALA A 63 22.19 13.29 15.14
N HIS A 64 22.53 11.99 15.13
CA HIS A 64 23.16 11.31 16.26
C HIS A 64 24.36 10.46 15.86
N THR A 65 25.26 10.19 16.80
CA THR A 65 26.34 9.22 16.57
C THR A 65 25.76 7.83 16.29
N THR A 66 26.47 6.97 15.56
CA THR A 66 25.99 5.62 15.21
C THR A 66 25.55 4.80 16.43
N ALA A 67 26.24 4.95 17.57
CA ALA A 67 25.90 4.24 18.80
C ALA A 67 24.59 4.77 19.43
N GLU A 68 24.40 6.09 19.43
CA GLU A 68 23.17 6.73 19.94
C GLU A 68 21.98 6.47 19.03
N ALA A 69 22.15 6.62 17.71
CA ALA A 69 21.13 6.31 16.71
C ALA A 69 20.63 4.87 16.88
N LYS A 70 21.54 3.90 17.02
CA LYS A 70 21.17 2.49 17.28
C LYS A 70 20.36 2.33 18.57
N LYS A 71 20.72 3.06 19.64
CA LYS A 71 19.99 3.03 20.92
C LYS A 71 18.59 3.64 20.78
N ILE A 72 18.47 4.76 20.06
CA ILE A 72 17.19 5.43 19.80
C ILE A 72 16.28 4.52 18.98
N LEU A 73 16.77 3.95 17.89
CA LEU A 73 16.00 3.04 17.03
C LEU A 73 15.56 1.78 17.79
N ALA A 74 16.42 1.25 18.67
CA ALA A 74 16.05 0.15 19.56
C ALA A 74 14.96 0.54 20.56
N ASP A 75 14.98 1.78 21.09
CA ASP A 75 13.89 2.25 21.95
C ASP A 75 12.58 2.45 21.19
N ILE A 76 12.62 3.00 19.98
CA ILE A 76 11.44 3.13 19.12
C ILE A 76 10.81 1.75 18.90
N ASN A 77 11.62 0.73 18.60
CA ASN A 77 11.14 -0.66 18.47
C ASN A 77 10.50 -1.18 19.76
N ARG A 78 11.12 -0.90 20.92
CA ARG A 78 10.57 -1.25 22.23
C ARG A 78 9.23 -0.57 22.49
N ARG A 79 9.07 0.72 22.13
CA ARG A 79 7.80 1.46 22.28
C ARG A 79 6.72 0.89 21.38
N ILE A 80 7.05 0.54 20.13
CA ILE A 80 6.13 -0.13 19.20
C ILE A 80 5.69 -1.49 19.78
N ALA A 81 6.63 -2.27 20.32
CA ALA A 81 6.33 -3.57 20.93
C ALA A 81 5.50 -3.47 22.21
N ALA A 82 5.64 -2.37 22.95
CA ALA A 82 4.89 -2.08 24.16
C ALA A 82 3.47 -1.52 23.88
N ALA A 83 3.07 -1.34 22.62
CA ALA A 83 1.73 -0.88 22.28
C ALA A 83 0.67 -1.82 22.91
N PRO A 84 -0.33 -1.27 23.63
CA PRO A 84 -1.32 -2.09 24.31
C PRO A 84 -2.13 -2.90 23.29
N PRO A 85 -2.53 -4.12 23.65
CA PRO A 85 -3.33 -4.93 22.74
C PRO A 85 -4.69 -4.29 22.50
N PHE A 86 -5.05 -4.12 21.23
CA PHE A 86 -6.34 -3.59 20.81
C PHE A 86 -6.92 -4.44 19.68
N PRO A 87 -8.23 -4.72 19.66
CA PRO A 87 -8.86 -5.46 18.56
C PRO A 87 -8.56 -4.84 17.19
N GLY A 88 -8.06 -5.63 16.24
CA GLY A 88 -7.75 -5.15 14.89
C GLY A 88 -6.45 -4.34 14.76
N VAL A 89 -5.58 -4.36 15.78
CA VAL A 89 -4.20 -3.86 15.69
C VAL A 89 -3.26 -5.06 15.75
N ARG A 90 -2.42 -5.23 14.71
CA ARG A 90 -1.37 -6.25 14.68
C ARG A 90 -0.34 -5.91 15.76
N ARG A 91 0.11 -6.92 16.51
CA ARG A 91 1.16 -6.75 17.51
C ARG A 91 2.55 -6.86 16.86
N PHE A 92 3.50 -6.13 17.43
CA PHE A 92 4.87 -6.04 16.95
C PHE A 92 5.86 -6.44 18.04
N PRO A 93 5.94 -7.71 18.45
CA PRO A 93 6.77 -8.14 19.58
C PRO A 93 8.25 -7.79 19.42
N GLU A 94 8.75 -7.72 18.18
CA GLU A 94 10.14 -7.34 17.85
C GLU A 94 10.25 -5.90 17.29
N GLY A 95 9.19 -5.10 17.39
CA GLY A 95 9.13 -3.74 16.84
C GLY A 95 9.04 -3.75 15.31
N ARG A 96 9.79 -2.87 14.65
CA ARG A 96 9.74 -2.65 13.18
C ARG A 96 10.71 -3.53 12.38
N GLY A 97 11.40 -4.48 13.02
CA GLY A 97 12.52 -5.23 12.44
C GLY A 97 12.19 -6.27 11.36
N PHE A 98 11.12 -6.11 10.58
CA PHE A 98 10.73 -7.09 9.57
C PHE A 98 11.62 -7.02 8.33
N LYS A 99 12.10 -8.17 7.88
CA LYS A 99 12.86 -8.31 6.62
C LYS A 99 11.99 -8.00 5.39
N GLN A 100 10.69 -8.27 5.47
CA GLN A 100 9.70 -7.97 4.45
C GLN A 100 8.46 -7.36 5.12
N TRP A 101 7.92 -6.31 4.53
CA TRP A 101 6.76 -5.58 5.05
C TRP A 101 5.55 -5.83 4.16
N THR A 102 4.44 -6.25 4.78
CA THR A 102 3.15 -6.35 4.09
C THR A 102 2.41 -5.01 4.12
N GLY A 103 1.39 -4.88 3.26
CA GLY A 103 0.46 -3.74 3.33
C GLY A 103 -0.23 -3.63 4.70
N ASP A 104 -0.53 -4.76 5.34
CA ASP A 104 -1.17 -4.79 6.65
C ASP A 104 -0.20 -4.45 7.79
N ASP A 105 1.08 -4.84 7.69
CA ASP A 105 2.12 -4.38 8.63
C ASP A 105 2.26 -2.87 8.59
N SER A 106 2.28 -2.31 7.38
CA SER A 106 2.38 -0.86 7.19
C SER A 106 1.19 -0.15 7.84
N LYS A 107 -0.05 -0.62 7.60
CA LYS A 107 -1.26 -0.08 8.23
C LYS A 107 -1.24 -0.21 9.75
N ALA A 108 -0.76 -1.33 10.29
CA ALA A 108 -0.69 -1.53 11.73
C ALA A 108 0.38 -0.64 12.37
N LEU A 109 1.53 -0.46 11.71
CA LEU A 109 2.59 0.43 12.17
C LEU A 109 2.08 1.88 12.25
N MET A 110 1.36 2.36 11.22
CA MET A 110 0.78 3.73 11.20
C MET A 110 0.03 4.05 12.50
N LYS A 111 -0.71 3.09 13.06
CA LYS A 111 -1.55 3.28 14.26
C LYS A 111 -0.74 3.48 15.54
N VAL A 112 0.51 3.04 15.57
CA VAL A 112 1.35 3.04 16.80
C VAL A 112 2.64 3.85 16.65
N TYR A 113 2.92 4.38 15.46
CA TYR A 113 4.22 4.99 15.16
C TYR A 113 4.42 6.37 15.78
N LEU A 114 3.40 7.24 15.77
CA LEU A 114 3.47 8.60 16.34
C LEU A 114 3.97 8.64 17.79
N PRO A 115 3.37 7.89 18.75
CA PRO A 115 3.87 7.89 20.12
C PRO A 115 5.26 7.24 20.25
N ALA A 116 5.64 6.35 19.33
CA ALA A 116 6.94 5.69 19.36
C ALA A 116 8.09 6.65 19.03
N ILE A 117 7.91 7.57 18.08
CA ILE A 117 8.95 8.51 17.66
C ILE A 117 8.97 9.82 18.47
N SER A 118 7.89 10.10 19.21
CA SER A 118 7.77 11.33 20.00
C SER A 118 8.91 11.46 21.03
N GLY A 119 9.52 12.65 21.06
CA GLY A 119 10.68 12.96 21.90
C GLY A 119 12.04 12.53 21.32
N TYR A 120 12.06 11.82 20.18
CA TYR A 120 13.30 11.48 19.46
C TYR A 120 13.52 12.29 18.19
N VAL A 121 12.45 12.86 17.63
CA VAL A 121 12.49 13.68 16.42
C VAL A 121 11.91 15.07 16.70
N PRO A 122 12.20 16.09 15.88
CA PRO A 122 11.59 17.40 16.01
C PRO A 122 10.08 17.31 16.03
N SER A 123 9.42 18.14 16.84
CA SER A 123 7.96 18.11 16.95
C SER A 123 7.25 18.34 15.62
N GLN A 124 7.87 19.09 14.71
CA GLN A 124 7.38 19.29 13.34
C GLN A 124 7.33 18.00 12.51
N MET A 125 8.30 17.08 12.67
CA MET A 125 8.22 15.75 12.01
C MET A 125 7.04 14.94 12.56
N VAL A 126 6.79 14.98 13.86
CA VAL A 126 5.62 14.32 14.47
C VAL A 126 4.32 14.91 13.93
N ARG A 127 4.23 16.25 13.80
CA ARG A 127 3.06 16.92 13.20
C ARG A 127 2.90 16.59 11.72
N ALA A 128 3.97 16.48 10.95
CA ALA A 128 3.93 16.05 9.55
C ALA A 128 3.33 14.64 9.42
N LEU A 129 3.82 13.67 10.21
CA LEU A 129 3.27 12.31 10.19
C LEU A 129 1.82 12.26 10.73
N SER A 130 1.50 13.09 11.72
CA SER A 130 0.13 13.19 12.26
C SER A 130 -0.84 13.72 11.20
N THR A 131 -0.47 14.80 10.52
CA THR A 131 -1.28 15.42 9.46
C THR A 131 -1.43 14.50 8.26
N PHE A 132 -0.35 13.81 7.87
CA PHE A 132 -0.43 12.76 6.85
C PHE A 132 -1.38 11.62 7.25
N THR A 133 -1.37 11.23 8.53
CA THR A 133 -2.28 10.20 9.05
C THR A 133 -3.73 10.67 8.98
N GLU A 134 -4.00 11.94 9.27
CA GLU A 134 -5.34 12.55 9.11
C GLU A 134 -5.78 12.53 7.63
N PHE A 135 -4.89 12.90 6.70
CA PHE A 135 -5.13 12.78 5.26
C PHE A 135 -5.53 11.34 4.90
N CYS A 136 -4.79 10.34 5.42
CA CYS A 136 -5.08 8.93 5.20
C CYS A 136 -6.46 8.52 5.70
N TYR A 137 -6.91 9.06 6.84
CA TYR A 137 -8.25 8.79 7.36
C TYR A 137 -9.35 9.41 6.49
N LEU A 138 -9.13 10.61 5.95
CA LEU A 138 -10.08 11.28 5.05
C LEU A 138 -10.28 10.50 3.74
N VAL A 139 -9.19 10.14 3.05
CA VAL A 139 -9.26 9.43 1.76
C VAL A 139 -9.77 7.99 1.86
N ARG A 140 -9.84 7.45 3.08
CA ARG A 140 -10.36 6.10 3.39
C ARG A 140 -11.83 6.09 3.77
N ARG A 141 -12.55 7.21 3.63
CA ARG A 141 -14.00 7.20 3.86
C ARG A 141 -14.71 6.58 2.65
N ASP A 142 -15.76 5.83 2.92
CA ASP A 142 -16.58 5.22 1.87
C ASP A 142 -17.45 6.26 1.14
N VAL A 143 -17.75 7.36 1.81
CA VAL A 143 -18.53 8.48 1.28
C VAL A 143 -17.79 9.77 1.62
N LEU A 144 -17.53 10.59 0.60
CA LEU A 144 -16.91 11.90 0.75
C LEU A 144 -17.87 12.98 0.22
N SER A 145 -18.14 13.99 1.05
CA SER A 145 -18.85 15.20 0.65
C SER A 145 -17.88 16.28 0.15
N ASP A 146 -18.39 17.34 -0.49
CA ASP A 146 -17.55 18.49 -0.89
C ASP A 146 -16.81 19.14 0.30
N ASN A 147 -17.41 19.14 1.48
CA ASN A 147 -16.77 19.62 2.71
C ASN A 147 -15.63 18.69 3.15
N ASP A 148 -15.73 17.38 2.90
CA ASP A 148 -14.63 16.44 3.17
C ASP A 148 -13.49 16.62 2.16
N LEU A 149 -13.81 16.93 0.90
CA LEU A 149 -12.82 17.26 -0.13
C LEU A 149 -12.08 18.56 0.20
N GLN A 150 -12.78 19.59 0.67
CA GLN A 150 -12.14 20.82 1.14
C GLN A 150 -11.18 20.53 2.30
N LYS A 151 -11.63 19.75 3.30
CA LYS A 151 -10.77 19.33 4.42
C LYS A 151 -9.57 18.51 3.95
N LEU A 152 -9.74 17.71 2.89
CA LEU A 152 -8.66 16.93 2.32
C LEU A 152 -7.57 17.84 1.75
N ASP A 153 -7.95 18.86 0.97
CA ASP A 153 -7.02 19.85 0.41
C ASP A 153 -6.33 20.67 1.51
N GLU A 154 -7.07 21.10 2.54
CA GLU A 154 -6.53 21.82 3.70
C GLU A 154 -5.52 20.95 4.48
N THR A 155 -5.85 19.69 4.70
CA THR A 155 -4.97 18.73 5.40
C THR A 155 -3.72 18.46 4.58
N LEU A 156 -3.84 18.35 3.25
CA LEU A 156 -2.69 18.17 2.37
C LEU A 156 -1.76 19.40 2.38
N ALA A 157 -2.33 20.60 2.33
CA ALA A 157 -1.57 21.84 2.44
C ALA A 157 -0.80 21.91 3.76
N HIS A 158 -1.46 21.60 4.88
CA HIS A 158 -0.81 21.55 6.18
C HIS A 158 0.28 20.48 6.26
N TYR A 159 0.07 19.30 5.65
CA TYR A 159 1.12 18.29 5.54
C TYR A 159 2.34 18.80 4.75
N HIS A 160 2.11 19.54 3.66
CA HIS A 160 3.19 20.13 2.86
C HIS A 160 3.98 21.19 3.63
N GLU A 161 3.34 21.97 4.50
CA GLU A 161 4.00 22.91 5.40
C GLU A 161 4.83 22.17 6.46
N GLU A 162 4.25 21.18 7.12
CA GLU A 162 4.94 20.47 8.20
C GLU A 162 6.10 19.61 7.68
N ARG A 163 6.02 19.05 6.46
CA ARG A 163 7.08 18.18 5.92
C ARG A 163 8.37 18.92 5.57
N THR A 164 8.39 20.25 5.47
CA THR A 164 9.61 21.02 5.15
C THR A 164 10.74 20.76 6.14
N ILE A 165 10.42 20.34 7.36
CA ILE A 165 11.41 19.93 8.37
C ILE A 165 12.36 18.82 7.87
N PHE A 166 11.89 17.94 6.97
CA PHE A 166 12.77 16.91 6.41
C PHE A 166 13.81 17.49 5.45
N GLU A 167 13.51 18.61 4.80
CA GLU A 167 14.48 19.37 3.99
C GLU A 167 15.42 20.18 4.89
N GLU A 168 14.87 20.87 5.89
CA GLU A 168 15.62 21.70 6.86
C GLU A 168 16.65 20.90 7.66
N GLU A 169 16.30 19.67 8.07
CA GLU A 169 17.19 18.75 8.79
C GLU A 169 18.10 17.93 7.86
N GLY A 170 18.10 18.23 6.55
CA GLY A 170 19.01 17.63 5.57
C GLY A 170 18.70 16.19 5.17
N VAL A 171 17.52 15.66 5.53
CA VAL A 171 17.06 14.33 5.08
C VAL A 171 16.66 14.37 3.61
N ARG A 172 16.06 15.49 3.17
CA ARG A 172 15.57 15.71 1.80
C ARG A 172 16.12 17.03 1.22
N PRO A 173 17.44 17.16 1.03
CA PRO A 173 18.06 18.40 0.57
C PRO A 173 17.62 18.79 -0.85
N ASP A 174 17.21 17.83 -1.67
CA ASP A 174 16.71 18.05 -3.04
C ASP A 174 15.18 18.23 -3.10
N GLY A 175 14.52 18.39 -1.94
CA GLY A 175 13.09 18.59 -1.82
C GLY A 175 12.23 17.33 -2.09
N PHE A 176 11.00 17.58 -2.55
CA PHE A 176 9.88 16.62 -2.54
C PHE A 176 9.37 16.22 -3.93
N SER A 177 10.25 16.13 -4.94
CA SER A 177 9.93 15.65 -6.29
C SER A 177 9.71 14.13 -6.33
N LEU A 178 8.66 13.66 -5.64
CA LEU A 178 8.38 12.25 -5.38
C LEU A 178 7.02 11.88 -5.95
N PRO A 179 6.93 11.04 -7.00
CA PRO A 179 5.67 10.74 -7.68
C PRO A 179 4.54 10.29 -6.75
N ARG A 180 4.85 9.48 -5.72
CA ARG A 180 3.84 8.97 -4.78
C ARG A 180 3.27 10.03 -3.83
N GLN A 181 4.09 11.00 -3.41
CA GLN A 181 3.59 12.13 -2.62
C GLN A 181 2.91 13.17 -3.51
N HIS A 182 3.43 13.39 -4.73
CA HIS A 182 2.80 14.27 -5.71
C HIS A 182 1.40 13.78 -6.08
N ALA A 183 1.19 12.46 -6.19
CA ALA A 183 -0.11 11.87 -6.47
C ALA A 183 -1.21 12.38 -5.51
N MET A 184 -0.89 12.66 -4.25
CA MET A 184 -1.83 13.18 -3.25
C MET A 184 -2.52 14.48 -3.68
N VAL A 185 -1.83 15.34 -4.45
CA VAL A 185 -2.38 16.60 -4.98
C VAL A 185 -3.58 16.35 -5.89
N HIS A 186 -3.61 15.21 -6.56
CA HIS A 186 -4.66 14.86 -7.52
C HIS A 186 -5.85 14.15 -6.87
N TYR A 187 -5.78 13.78 -5.59
CA TYR A 187 -6.82 12.97 -4.96
C TYR A 187 -8.20 13.63 -5.01
N THR A 188 -8.30 14.94 -4.78
CA THR A 188 -9.59 15.64 -4.83
C THR A 188 -10.24 15.59 -6.21
N ALA A 189 -9.46 15.79 -7.28
CA ALA A 189 -9.95 15.68 -8.65
C ALA A 189 -10.35 14.24 -8.98
N LEU A 190 -9.47 13.29 -8.67
CA LEU A 190 -9.69 11.87 -8.94
C LEU A 190 -10.87 11.29 -8.14
N ILE A 191 -11.14 11.76 -6.93
CA ILE A 191 -12.31 11.34 -6.15
C ILE A 191 -13.61 11.83 -6.80
N ARG A 192 -13.60 13.01 -7.43
CA ARG A 192 -14.77 13.51 -8.17
C ARG A 192 -15.02 12.71 -9.45
N GLU A 193 -13.96 12.29 -10.13
CA GLU A 193 -14.05 11.54 -11.39
C GLU A 193 -14.39 10.06 -11.18
N PHE A 194 -13.73 9.41 -10.22
CA PHE A 194 -13.81 7.96 -10.05
C PHE A 194 -14.60 7.51 -8.82
N GLY A 195 -14.85 8.42 -7.87
CA GLY A 195 -15.50 8.12 -6.59
C GLY A 195 -14.51 7.79 -5.47
N ALA A 196 -15.05 7.23 -4.38
CA ALA A 196 -14.26 6.99 -3.17
C ALA A 196 -13.10 6.00 -3.40
N PRO A 197 -11.86 6.29 -2.95
CA PRO A 197 -10.69 5.46 -3.24
C PRO A 197 -10.77 4.02 -2.71
N ASN A 198 -11.53 3.79 -1.64
CA ASN A 198 -11.73 2.46 -1.07
C ASN A 198 -12.30 1.44 -2.09
N GLY A 199 -13.11 1.90 -3.05
CA GLY A 199 -13.71 1.06 -4.08
C GLY A 199 -12.81 0.76 -5.28
N LEU A 200 -11.66 1.44 -5.38
CA LEU A 200 -10.80 1.45 -6.58
C LEU A 200 -9.37 1.00 -6.29
N CYS A 201 -8.98 0.97 -5.02
CA CYS A 201 -7.63 0.66 -4.60
C CYS A 201 -7.19 -0.75 -5.02
N SER A 202 -5.92 -0.87 -5.43
CA SER A 202 -5.30 -2.13 -5.85
C SER A 202 -5.35 -3.24 -4.80
N SER A 203 -5.59 -2.91 -3.52
CA SER A 203 -5.79 -3.88 -2.44
C SER A 203 -6.91 -4.88 -2.76
N ILE A 204 -7.93 -4.48 -3.51
CA ILE A 204 -9.02 -5.37 -3.96
C ILE A 204 -8.47 -6.42 -4.91
N THR A 205 -7.76 -5.98 -5.94
CA THR A 205 -7.17 -6.86 -6.96
C THR A 205 -6.05 -7.73 -6.39
N GLU A 206 -5.26 -7.20 -5.45
CA GLU A 206 -4.18 -7.93 -4.78
C GLU A 206 -4.73 -9.05 -3.88
N SER A 207 -5.80 -8.77 -3.12
CA SER A 207 -6.52 -9.79 -2.34
C SER A 207 -7.05 -10.92 -3.23
N LYS A 208 -7.59 -10.57 -4.40
CA LYS A 208 -8.03 -11.56 -5.39
C LYS A 208 -6.85 -12.32 -6.02
N HIS A 209 -5.75 -11.64 -6.30
CA HIS A 209 -4.53 -12.25 -6.83
C HIS A 209 -3.94 -13.30 -5.87
N ILE A 210 -4.03 -13.09 -4.55
CA ILE A 210 -3.65 -14.11 -3.57
C ILE A 210 -4.46 -15.40 -3.76
N LYS A 211 -5.80 -15.27 -3.86
CA LYS A 211 -6.71 -16.42 -3.97
C LYS A 211 -6.67 -17.09 -5.34
N ALA A 212 -6.59 -16.31 -6.42
CA ALA A 212 -6.67 -16.81 -7.79
C ALA A 212 -5.31 -17.18 -8.39
N VAL A 213 -4.20 -16.65 -7.85
CA VAL A 213 -2.85 -16.84 -8.39
C VAL A 213 -1.90 -17.42 -7.36
N LYS A 214 -1.58 -16.70 -6.26
CA LYS A 214 -0.54 -17.15 -5.31
C LYS A 214 -0.87 -18.51 -4.67
N LYS A 215 -2.09 -18.68 -4.13
CA LYS A 215 -2.53 -19.93 -3.48
C LYS A 215 -2.60 -21.12 -4.46
N PRO A 216 -3.20 -20.99 -5.67
CA PRO A 216 -3.18 -22.03 -6.69
C PRO A 216 -1.77 -22.36 -7.16
N TYR A 217 -0.93 -21.36 -7.44
CA TYR A 217 0.46 -21.59 -7.88
C TYR A 217 1.24 -22.43 -6.87
N ARG A 218 1.11 -22.15 -5.56
CA ARG A 218 1.75 -22.94 -4.49
C ARG A 218 1.34 -24.41 -4.48
N ARG A 219 0.15 -24.75 -5.03
CA ARG A 219 -0.40 -26.11 -5.16
C ARG A 219 -0.05 -26.79 -6.48
N THR A 220 0.59 -26.08 -7.40
CA THR A 220 1.08 -26.65 -8.67
C THR A 220 2.44 -27.33 -8.49
N ASN A 221 2.88 -27.99 -9.56
CA ASN A 221 4.26 -28.47 -9.69
C ASN A 221 5.30 -27.34 -9.88
N ARG A 222 4.88 -26.07 -10.01
CA ARG A 222 5.72 -24.88 -10.27
C ARG A 222 6.52 -24.95 -11.58
N ASP A 223 6.06 -25.76 -12.53
CA ASP A 223 6.65 -25.82 -13.86
C ASP A 223 6.09 -24.69 -14.75
N ARG A 224 6.97 -23.95 -15.44
CA ARG A 224 6.60 -22.71 -16.15
C ARG A 224 5.55 -22.94 -17.26
N GLU A 225 5.60 -24.09 -17.92
CA GLU A 225 4.71 -24.41 -19.04
C GLU A 225 3.35 -24.94 -18.56
N THR A 226 3.36 -25.73 -17.48
CA THR A 226 2.15 -26.43 -17.01
C THR A 226 1.44 -25.78 -15.82
N ALA A 227 2.12 -24.90 -15.06
CA ALA A 227 1.56 -24.29 -13.86
C ALA A 227 0.29 -23.46 -14.15
N LEU A 228 0.26 -22.70 -15.24
CA LEU A 228 -0.91 -21.90 -15.60
C LEU A 228 -2.16 -22.79 -15.80
N GLY A 229 -2.04 -23.89 -16.55
CA GLY A 229 -3.14 -24.83 -16.76
C GLY A 229 -3.61 -25.47 -15.44
N GLN A 230 -2.67 -25.83 -14.56
CA GLN A 230 -2.99 -26.38 -13.24
C GLN A 230 -3.73 -25.36 -12.36
N MET A 231 -3.29 -24.10 -12.35
CA MET A 231 -3.94 -23.02 -11.60
C MET A 231 -5.39 -22.80 -12.06
N LEU A 232 -5.61 -22.78 -13.39
CA LEU A 232 -6.95 -22.64 -13.95
C LEU A 232 -7.89 -23.78 -13.53
N ILE A 233 -7.39 -25.03 -13.53
CA ILE A 233 -8.16 -26.20 -13.06
C ILE A 233 -8.47 -26.09 -11.56
N ILE A 234 -7.49 -25.66 -10.74
CA ILE A 234 -7.69 -25.46 -9.30
C ILE A 234 -8.77 -24.41 -9.04
N ASN A 235 -8.68 -23.25 -9.71
CA ASN A 235 -9.68 -22.19 -9.59
C ASN A 235 -11.07 -22.70 -9.98
N GLN A 236 -11.20 -23.37 -11.14
CA GLN A 236 -12.47 -23.93 -11.58
C GLN A 236 -13.07 -24.92 -10.56
N ARG A 237 -12.24 -25.77 -9.94
CA ARG A 237 -12.70 -26.71 -8.91
C ARG A 237 -13.16 -25.98 -7.65
N GLN A 238 -12.43 -24.94 -7.23
CA GLN A 238 -12.82 -24.14 -6.09
C GLN A 238 -14.15 -23.41 -6.33
N ASP A 239 -14.34 -22.82 -7.51
CA ASP A 239 -15.59 -22.15 -7.87
C ASP A 239 -16.78 -23.12 -7.86
N LYS A 240 -16.59 -24.32 -8.42
CA LYS A 240 -17.62 -25.39 -8.38
C LYS A 240 -17.97 -25.81 -6.95
N LEU A 241 -16.98 -25.93 -6.07
CA LEU A 241 -17.22 -26.28 -4.66
C LEU A 241 -17.95 -25.16 -3.91
N VAL A 242 -17.60 -23.90 -4.16
CA VAL A 242 -18.29 -22.75 -3.57
C VAL A 242 -19.75 -22.70 -4.03
N ALA A 243 -20.01 -22.86 -5.33
CA ALA A 243 -21.36 -22.90 -5.88
C ALA A 243 -22.19 -24.05 -5.27
N ALA A 244 -21.62 -25.27 -5.24
CA ALA A 244 -22.29 -26.41 -4.63
C ALA A 244 -22.59 -26.21 -3.14
N ASN A 245 -21.69 -25.53 -2.40
CA ASN A 245 -21.92 -25.22 -0.99
C ASN A 245 -23.15 -24.29 -0.81
N VAL A 246 -23.28 -23.25 -1.63
CA VAL A 246 -24.44 -22.36 -1.64
C VAL A 246 -25.73 -23.14 -1.91
N ASP A 247 -25.71 -24.02 -2.92
CA ASP A 247 -26.86 -24.86 -3.25
C ASP A 247 -27.25 -25.77 -2.07
N PHE A 248 -26.27 -26.47 -1.47
CA PHE A 248 -26.51 -27.33 -0.32
C PHE A 248 -27.00 -26.57 0.92
N GLN A 249 -26.50 -25.35 1.17
CA GLN A 249 -27.02 -24.49 2.24
C GLN A 249 -28.48 -24.11 1.98
N SER A 250 -28.82 -23.71 0.75
CA SER A 250 -30.19 -23.33 0.38
C SER A 250 -31.20 -24.48 0.53
N LEU A 251 -30.73 -25.72 0.35
CA LEU A 251 -31.51 -26.94 0.53
C LEU A 251 -31.52 -27.43 1.98
N GLY A 252 -30.90 -26.72 2.92
CA GLY A 252 -30.80 -27.13 4.33
C GLY A 252 -29.90 -28.35 4.57
N MET A 253 -29.16 -28.81 3.56
CA MET A 253 -28.32 -30.02 3.63
C MET A 253 -27.05 -29.83 4.47
N LEU A 254 -26.75 -28.59 4.85
CA LEU A 254 -25.63 -28.22 5.71
C LEU A 254 -26.09 -27.71 7.09
N ALA A 255 -27.40 -27.76 7.37
CA ALA A 255 -27.95 -27.46 8.69
C ALA A 255 -27.89 -28.71 9.57
N GLY A 256 -27.02 -28.70 10.57
CA GLY A 256 -26.83 -29.80 11.52
C GLY A 256 -25.40 -30.33 11.49
N SER A 257 -24.70 -30.17 12.61
CA SER A 257 -23.44 -30.89 12.82
C SER A 257 -23.79 -32.28 13.35
N MET A 258 -23.40 -33.31 12.62
CA MET A 258 -23.40 -34.71 13.11
C MET A 258 -22.48 -34.94 14.33
N PHE A 259 -21.76 -33.90 14.78
CA PHE A 259 -20.83 -33.92 15.91
C PHE A 259 -21.10 -32.82 16.97
N ALA A 260 -22.21 -32.08 16.89
CA ALA A 260 -22.56 -31.15 17.97
C ALA A 260 -23.30 -31.88 19.10
N PRO A 261 -22.83 -31.82 20.35
CA PRO A 261 -23.68 -32.12 21.51
C PRO A 261 -24.89 -31.18 21.48
N GLU A 262 -26.07 -31.66 21.84
CA GLU A 262 -27.34 -30.93 21.77
C GLU A 262 -27.37 -29.60 22.58
N ASP A 263 -26.36 -29.31 23.40
CA ASP A 263 -26.30 -28.14 24.30
C ASP A 263 -25.02 -27.28 24.20
N ALA A 264 -24.32 -27.26 23.06
CA ALA A 264 -23.21 -26.31 22.89
C ALA A 264 -23.75 -24.90 22.54
N PRO A 265 -23.38 -23.83 23.29
CA PRO A 265 -23.72 -22.46 22.92
C PRO A 265 -23.23 -22.17 21.51
N ILE A 266 -24.06 -21.50 20.71
CA ILE A 266 -23.68 -21.01 19.38
C ILE A 266 -22.59 -19.96 19.58
N GLU A 267 -21.33 -20.38 19.64
CA GLU A 267 -20.22 -19.46 19.42
C GLU A 267 -20.30 -19.01 17.97
N ALA A 268 -20.49 -17.71 17.78
CA ALA A 268 -20.28 -17.07 16.50
C ALA A 268 -18.84 -17.36 16.09
N THR A 269 -18.66 -18.32 15.20
CA THR A 269 -17.39 -18.61 14.56
C THR A 269 -17.01 -17.35 13.78
N SER A 270 -16.17 -16.53 14.40
CA SER A 270 -15.39 -15.56 13.66
C SER A 270 -14.63 -16.36 12.59
N PRO A 271 -14.54 -15.88 11.34
CA PRO A 271 -13.73 -16.56 10.34
C PRO A 271 -12.35 -16.80 10.95
N PRO A 272 -11.71 -17.98 10.73
CA PRO A 272 -10.34 -18.15 11.15
C PRO A 272 -9.56 -16.99 10.53
N GLY A 273 -8.97 -16.16 11.39
CA GLY A 273 -7.99 -15.18 10.97
C GLY A 273 -6.93 -15.97 10.23
N GLY A 274 -6.93 -15.85 8.91
CA GLY A 274 -5.88 -16.43 8.11
C GLY A 274 -4.59 -15.80 8.61
N ASP A 275 -3.68 -16.61 9.12
CA ASP A 275 -2.25 -16.35 8.93
C ASP A 275 -2.00 -16.39 7.42
N ASP A 276 -2.47 -15.35 6.74
CA ASP A 276 -2.03 -15.00 5.41
C ASP A 276 -0.68 -14.34 5.65
N ASP A 277 0.38 -15.15 5.58
CA ASP A 277 1.69 -14.66 5.21
C ASP A 277 1.55 -14.03 3.82
N ASP A 278 1.11 -12.78 3.83
CA ASP A 278 1.05 -11.84 2.73
C ASP A 278 2.47 -11.42 2.38
N ASP A 279 3.28 -12.41 2.02
CA ASP A 279 4.57 -12.23 1.37
C ASP A 279 4.34 -11.44 0.08
N ASP A 280 4.50 -10.13 0.23
CA ASP A 280 4.52 -9.16 -0.83
C ASP A 280 5.98 -9.05 -1.24
N GLY A 281 6.37 -10.00 -2.11
CA GLY A 281 7.74 -10.25 -2.55
C GLY A 281 8.64 -9.02 -2.44
N GLY A 282 9.43 -9.01 -1.36
CA GLY A 282 10.57 -8.11 -1.26
C GLY A 282 11.47 -8.29 -2.48
N ALA A 283 12.29 -7.26 -2.76
CA ALA A 283 13.22 -7.23 -3.88
C ALA A 283 13.85 -8.60 -4.11
N VAL A 284 13.62 -9.16 -5.30
CA VAL A 284 14.42 -10.27 -5.82
C VAL A 284 15.87 -9.79 -5.77
N ASP A 285 16.66 -10.34 -4.85
CA ASP A 285 18.11 -10.30 -4.96
C ASP A 285 18.46 -11.09 -6.23
N GLY A 286 18.62 -10.36 -7.32
CA GLY A 286 18.89 -10.86 -8.67
C GLY A 286 18.55 -9.78 -9.68
N ASP A 287 19.61 -9.20 -10.28
CA ASP A 287 19.63 -8.16 -11.31
C ASP A 287 18.38 -7.28 -11.42
N VAL A 288 18.52 -6.02 -11.03
CA VAL A 288 17.58 -4.92 -11.29
C VAL A 288 17.14 -4.98 -12.76
N LEU A 289 15.98 -5.59 -13.04
CA LEU A 289 15.46 -5.74 -14.40
C LEU A 289 14.92 -4.42 -14.97
N ALA A 290 14.87 -3.36 -14.17
CA ALA A 290 14.71 -1.99 -14.65
C ALA A 290 15.16 -0.99 -13.57
N GLU A 291 16.26 -0.29 -13.82
CA GLU A 291 16.58 0.98 -13.17
C GLU A 291 15.68 2.03 -13.82
N VAL A 292 14.65 2.53 -13.11
CA VAL A 292 13.87 3.66 -13.60
C VAL A 292 14.68 4.92 -13.37
N LYS A 293 15.54 5.27 -14.33
CA LYS A 293 16.14 6.61 -14.39
C LYS A 293 15.04 7.59 -14.79
N LEU A 294 14.71 8.48 -13.87
CA LEU A 294 13.76 9.55 -14.15
C LEU A 294 14.33 10.50 -15.21
N ALA A 295 13.43 11.12 -15.98
CA ALA A 295 13.73 12.18 -16.92
C ALA A 295 14.59 13.28 -16.30
N SER A 296 15.63 13.72 -17.03
CA SER A 296 16.55 14.78 -16.57
C SER A 296 15.92 16.18 -16.52
N LYS A 297 14.75 16.37 -17.14
CA LYS A 297 13.97 17.61 -17.09
C LYS A 297 12.67 17.38 -16.31
N ALA A 298 12.38 18.30 -15.39
CA ALA A 298 11.05 18.42 -14.81
C ALA A 298 10.06 18.71 -15.95
N GLY A 299 9.12 17.80 -16.19
CA GLY A 299 8.05 18.02 -17.16
C GLY A 299 7.21 19.21 -16.70
N VAL A 300 7.29 20.32 -17.43
CA VAL A 300 6.21 21.31 -17.44
C VAL A 300 5.10 20.66 -18.25
N LEU A 301 4.20 19.94 -17.57
CA LEU A 301 2.97 19.47 -18.18
C LEU A 301 2.04 20.67 -18.33
N LEU A 302 1.56 20.88 -19.56
CA LEU A 302 0.43 21.75 -19.89
C LEU A 302 -0.85 21.24 -19.20
#